data_AF-A0A7Y7WD43-F1
#
_entry.id   AF-A0A7Y7WD43-F1
#
_cell.length_a   1.000
_cell.length_b   1.000
_cell.length_c   1.000
_cell.angle_alpha   90.00
_cell.angle_beta   90.00
_cell.angle_gamma   90.00
#
_symmetry.space_group_name_H-M   'P 1'
#
loop_
_entity.id
_entity.type
_entity.pdbx_description
1 polymer ?
#
loop_
_entity_poly.entity_id
_entity_poly.type
_entity_poly.pdbx_seq_one_letter_code
_entity_poly.pdbx_strand_id
1 'polypeptide(L)'
;MQAQQGFRSSGRVIVLALLATLLAGCGINNIPTYDEQVKANWAQVQNQYQRRADLIPNLVETVKGYAKQEQETLTAVVEARSKATSIQVDASTLDNPEKLKQYQDAQGQLTGALSRLMVVSERYPDLKSNQNFLALQSQLEGTENRISVARRDFILSVEKYNTEIRTFPGRLWHGLMYSDLPLRPNFEATAQDADKAPQVKF
;
A
#
# COMPACT_ATOMS: atom_id res chain seq x y z
N MET A 1 39.77 -19.40 -49.70
CA MET A 1 39.42 -19.77 -48.30
C MET A 1 38.58 -18.73 -47.54
N GLN A 2 38.38 -17.49 -48.03
CA GLN A 2 37.61 -16.45 -47.31
C GLN A 2 36.07 -16.60 -47.41
N ALA A 3 35.53 -17.22 -48.47
CA ALA A 3 34.08 -17.34 -48.68
C ALA A 3 33.37 -18.34 -47.73
N GLN A 4 34.08 -19.33 -47.18
CA GLN A 4 33.49 -20.32 -46.26
C GLN A 4 33.34 -19.80 -44.82
N GLN A 5 34.03 -18.73 -44.42
CA GLN A 5 33.90 -18.16 -43.08
C GLN A 5 32.61 -17.34 -42.92
N GLY A 6 32.21 -16.57 -43.95
CA GLY A 6 31.01 -15.73 -43.91
C GLY A 6 29.69 -16.52 -43.80
N PHE A 7 29.59 -17.68 -44.44
CA PHE A 7 28.39 -18.52 -44.37
C PHE A 7 28.21 -19.16 -42.98
N ARG A 8 29.33 -19.49 -42.30
CA ARG A 8 29.31 -20.05 -40.94
C ARG A 8 28.97 -19.00 -39.87
N SER A 9 29.33 -17.74 -40.07
CA SER A 9 28.94 -16.66 -39.15
C SER A 9 27.46 -16.29 -39.30
N SER A 10 26.91 -16.23 -40.52
CA SER A 10 25.51 -15.89 -40.75
C SER A 10 24.55 -16.95 -40.18
N GLY A 11 24.90 -18.23 -40.30
CA GLY A 11 24.13 -19.32 -39.68
C GLY A 11 24.11 -19.25 -38.14
N ARG A 12 25.22 -18.83 -37.51
CA ARG A 12 25.28 -18.62 -36.05
C ARG A 12 24.38 -17.47 -35.60
N VAL A 13 24.34 -16.37 -36.36
CA VAL A 13 23.47 -15.22 -36.06
C VAL A 13 21.99 -15.60 -36.17
N ILE A 14 21.61 -16.37 -37.19
CA ILE A 14 20.22 -16.83 -37.37
C ILE A 14 19.80 -17.79 -36.25
N VAL A 15 20.67 -18.72 -35.85
CA VAL A 15 20.41 -19.64 -34.72
C VAL A 15 20.31 -18.88 -33.39
N LEU A 16 21.18 -17.88 -33.16
CA LEU A 16 21.09 -17.01 -31.99
C LEU A 16 19.79 -16.19 -31.98
N ALA A 17 19.34 -15.67 -33.14
CA ALA A 17 18.07 -14.96 -33.26
C ALA A 17 16.86 -15.87 -33.00
N LEU A 18 16.87 -17.11 -33.52
CA LEU A 18 15.83 -18.11 -33.26
C LEU A 18 15.79 -18.56 -31.80
N LEU A 19 16.96 -18.77 -31.17
CA LEU A 19 17.04 -19.04 -29.73
C LEU A 19 16.53 -17.85 -28.91
N ALA A 20 16.84 -16.61 -29.30
CA ALA A 20 16.32 -15.42 -28.66
C ALA A 20 14.79 -15.32 -28.78
N THR A 21 14.18 -15.72 -29.91
CA THR A 21 12.71 -15.78 -30.05
C THR A 21 12.06 -16.89 -29.22
N LEU A 22 12.75 -18.02 -29.01
CA LEU A 22 12.27 -19.10 -28.13
C LEU A 22 12.37 -18.70 -26.64
N LEU A 23 13.37 -17.89 -26.28
CA LEU A 23 13.50 -17.26 -24.95
C LEU A 23 12.50 -16.12 -24.73
N ALA A 24 12.06 -15.43 -25.79
CA ALA A 24 11.13 -14.30 -25.72
C ALA A 24 9.74 -14.65 -25.18
N GLY A 25 9.32 -15.92 -25.28
CA GLY A 25 8.06 -16.39 -24.69
C GLY A 25 8.10 -16.55 -23.16
N CYS A 26 9.29 -16.63 -22.54
CA CYS A 26 9.45 -16.79 -21.10
C CYS A 26 9.76 -15.45 -20.43
N GLY A 27 8.71 -14.71 -20.05
CA GLY A 27 8.83 -13.58 -19.13
C GLY A 27 8.52 -12.19 -19.70
N ILE A 28 8.30 -12.06 -21.00
CA ILE A 28 7.89 -10.78 -21.62
C ILE A 28 6.61 -10.20 -20.97
N ASN A 29 5.67 -11.08 -20.61
CA ASN A 29 4.41 -10.70 -19.97
C ASN A 29 4.50 -10.55 -18.44
N ASN A 30 5.64 -10.87 -17.81
CA ASN A 30 5.78 -10.78 -16.36
C ASN A 30 5.65 -9.33 -15.88
N ILE A 31 6.35 -8.39 -16.54
CA ILE A 31 6.36 -6.98 -16.17
C ILE A 31 4.93 -6.39 -16.15
N PRO A 32 4.15 -6.42 -17.25
CA PRO A 32 2.80 -5.89 -17.23
C PRO A 32 1.88 -6.65 -16.27
N THR A 33 2.08 -7.97 -16.09
CA THR A 33 1.30 -8.76 -15.14
C THR A 33 1.57 -8.33 -13.69
N TYR A 34 2.83 -8.08 -13.33
CA TYR A 34 3.19 -7.63 -11.99
C TYR A 34 2.79 -6.17 -11.77
N ASP A 35 2.85 -5.34 -12.80
CA ASP A 35 2.37 -3.97 -12.78
C ASP A 35 0.87 -3.87 -12.44
N GLU A 36 0.05 -4.68 -13.12
CA GLU A 36 -1.40 -4.78 -12.84
C GLU A 36 -1.68 -5.39 -11.46
N GLN A 37 -0.87 -6.36 -11.01
CA GLN A 37 -0.99 -6.91 -9.66
C GLN A 37 -0.74 -5.84 -8.58
N VAL A 38 0.26 -4.95 -8.78
CA VAL A 38 0.52 -3.83 -7.87
C VAL A 38 -0.67 -2.87 -7.85
N LYS A 39 -1.22 -2.49 -9.01
CA LYS A 39 -2.40 -1.63 -9.09
C LYS A 39 -3.62 -2.25 -8.40
N ALA A 40 -3.85 -3.55 -8.59
CA ALA A 40 -4.93 -4.28 -7.97
C ALA A 40 -4.79 -4.30 -6.43
N ASN A 41 -3.59 -4.61 -5.92
CA ASN A 41 -3.34 -4.63 -4.48
C ASN A 41 -3.42 -3.23 -3.87
N TRP A 42 -3.01 -2.20 -4.61
CA TRP A 42 -3.19 -0.81 -4.19
C TRP A 42 -4.67 -0.45 -4.03
N ALA A 43 -5.50 -0.80 -5.01
CA ALA A 43 -6.94 -0.59 -4.92
C ALA A 43 -7.54 -1.30 -3.70
N GLN A 44 -7.05 -2.50 -3.36
CA GLN A 44 -7.48 -3.18 -2.12
C GLN A 44 -7.10 -2.40 -0.87
N VAL A 45 -5.90 -1.84 -0.79
CA VAL A 45 -5.49 -0.98 0.32
C VAL A 45 -6.41 0.24 0.44
N GLN A 46 -6.69 0.92 -0.67
CA GLN A 46 -7.60 2.06 -0.70
C GLN A 46 -9.00 1.69 -0.22
N ASN A 47 -9.53 0.54 -0.65
CA ASN A 47 -10.84 0.06 -0.23
C ASN A 47 -10.92 -0.15 1.30
N GLN A 48 -9.88 -0.71 1.92
CA GLN A 48 -9.88 -0.91 3.37
C GLN A 48 -9.77 0.43 4.13
N TYR A 49 -8.94 1.37 3.64
CA TYR A 49 -8.87 2.71 4.24
C TYR A 49 -10.17 3.50 4.09
N GLN A 50 -10.84 3.40 2.93
CA GLN A 50 -12.14 4.00 2.70
C GLN A 50 -13.18 3.44 3.67
N ARG A 51 -13.25 2.11 3.81
CA ARG A 51 -14.14 1.46 4.78
C ARG A 51 -13.91 1.97 6.19
N ARG A 52 -12.66 2.13 6.61
CA ARG A 52 -12.33 2.71 7.93
C ARG A 52 -12.87 4.13 8.06
N ALA A 53 -12.68 4.97 7.04
CA ALA A 53 -13.19 6.33 7.03
C ALA A 53 -14.73 6.39 7.06
N ASP A 54 -15.42 5.44 6.43
CA ASP A 54 -16.89 5.39 6.38
C ASP A 54 -17.53 5.00 7.72
N LEU A 55 -16.81 4.29 8.59
CA LEU A 55 -17.28 3.92 9.92
C LEU A 55 -17.20 5.07 10.93
N ILE A 56 -16.33 6.06 10.69
CA ILE A 56 -16.04 7.13 11.66
C ILE A 56 -17.24 8.02 11.97
N PRO A 57 -18.07 8.48 11.01
CA PRO A 57 -19.23 9.30 11.34
C PRO A 57 -20.16 8.63 12.35
N ASN A 58 -20.44 7.34 12.16
CA ASN A 58 -21.27 6.57 13.09
C ASN A 58 -20.62 6.41 14.47
N LEU A 59 -19.30 6.20 14.51
CA LEU A 59 -18.54 6.15 15.76
C LEU A 59 -18.61 7.50 16.50
N VAL A 60 -18.36 8.60 15.80
CA VAL A 60 -18.39 9.96 16.35
C VAL A 60 -19.77 10.30 16.90
N GLU A 61 -20.84 10.01 16.17
CA GLU A 61 -22.21 10.23 16.65
C GLU A 61 -22.54 9.38 17.88
N THR A 62 -22.11 8.11 17.91
CA THR A 62 -22.29 7.24 19.07
C THR A 62 -21.56 7.79 20.29
N VAL A 63 -20.29 8.17 20.16
CA VAL A 63 -19.51 8.74 21.27
C VAL A 63 -20.08 10.09 21.72
N LYS A 64 -20.50 10.96 20.79
CA LYS A 64 -21.17 12.24 21.11
C LYS A 64 -22.41 12.05 21.99
N GLY A 65 -23.16 10.96 21.82
CA GLY A 65 -24.33 10.67 22.65
C GLY A 65 -24.01 10.56 24.15
N TYR A 66 -22.82 10.05 24.49
CA TYR A 66 -22.41 9.73 25.87
C TYR A 66 -21.34 10.68 26.43
N ALA A 67 -20.46 11.21 25.58
CA ALA A 67 -19.28 11.96 25.97
C ALA A 67 -19.24 13.36 25.30
N LYS A 68 -20.33 14.13 25.44
CA LYS A 68 -20.46 15.48 24.83
C LYS A 68 -19.36 16.47 25.21
N GLN A 69 -18.72 16.26 26.36
CA GLN A 69 -17.64 17.09 26.88
C GLN A 69 -16.30 16.86 26.13
N GLU A 70 -16.18 15.75 25.40
CA GLU A 70 -14.97 15.34 24.66
C GLU A 70 -14.89 15.97 23.26
N GLN A 71 -15.23 17.27 23.17
CA GLN A 71 -15.31 17.97 21.89
C GLN A 71 -13.96 18.03 21.17
N GLU A 72 -12.88 18.27 21.92
CA GLU A 72 -11.52 18.31 21.35
C GLU A 72 -11.15 16.96 20.71
N THR A 73 -11.38 15.86 21.43
CA THR A 73 -11.12 14.50 20.94
C THR A 73 -11.94 14.19 19.69
N LEU A 74 -13.24 14.51 19.70
CA LEU A 74 -14.14 14.24 18.57
C LEU A 74 -13.77 15.08 17.34
N THR A 75 -13.44 16.36 17.54
CA THR A 75 -12.97 17.25 16.46
C THR A 75 -11.67 16.71 15.86
N ALA A 76 -10.71 16.29 16.68
CA ALA A 76 -9.46 15.71 16.20
C ALA A 76 -9.69 14.47 15.33
N VAL A 77 -10.67 13.62 15.66
CA VAL A 77 -11.03 12.44 14.85
C VAL A 77 -11.66 12.85 13.52
N VAL A 78 -12.56 13.83 13.53
CA VAL A 78 -13.20 14.34 12.30
C VAL A 78 -12.19 15.00 11.37
N GLU A 79 -11.27 15.81 11.92
CA GLU A 79 -10.19 16.44 11.16
C GLU A 79 -9.22 15.40 10.59
N ALA A 80 -8.80 14.42 11.39
CA ALA A 80 -7.92 13.36 10.94
C ALA A 80 -8.57 12.52 9.83
N ARG A 81 -9.87 12.22 9.94
CA ARG A 81 -10.65 11.60 8.86
C ARG A 81 -10.63 12.46 7.61
N SER A 82 -10.95 13.75 7.74
CA SER A 82 -10.99 14.67 6.61
C SER A 82 -9.66 14.69 5.85
N LYS A 83 -8.54 14.81 6.57
CA LYS A 83 -7.19 14.72 5.99
C LYS A 83 -6.90 13.37 5.33
N ALA A 84 -7.28 12.27 5.97
CA ALA A 84 -7.09 10.94 5.42
C ALA A 84 -7.88 10.70 4.12
N THR A 85 -9.04 11.35 3.96
CA THR A 85 -9.90 11.25 2.77
C THR A 85 -9.63 12.31 1.71
N SER A 86 -8.96 13.42 2.05
CA SER A 86 -8.72 14.54 1.12
C SER A 86 -7.56 14.28 0.17
N ILE A 87 -6.65 13.37 0.53
CA ILE A 87 -5.55 12.95 -0.34
C ILE A 87 -6.15 12.10 -1.46
N GLN A 88 -6.34 12.74 -2.61
CA GLN A 88 -6.75 12.05 -3.83
C GLN A 88 -5.62 11.15 -4.30
N VAL A 89 -5.87 9.86 -4.24
CA VAL A 89 -4.95 8.84 -4.69
C VAL A 89 -5.40 8.36 -6.07
N ASP A 90 -4.68 8.78 -7.09
CA ASP A 90 -4.78 8.27 -8.45
C ASP A 90 -3.61 7.30 -8.75
N ALA A 91 -3.60 6.75 -9.96
CA ALA A 91 -2.51 5.87 -10.42
C ALA A 91 -1.13 6.55 -10.33
N SER A 92 -1.03 7.88 -10.43
CA SER A 92 0.23 8.63 -10.32
C SER A 92 0.83 8.59 -8.91
N THR A 93 0.03 8.23 -7.89
CA THR A 93 0.52 8.05 -6.52
C THR A 93 1.47 6.85 -6.42
N LEU A 94 1.29 5.85 -7.27
CA LEU A 94 2.15 4.66 -7.33
C LEU A 94 3.51 4.92 -7.96
N ASP A 95 3.73 6.12 -8.52
CA ASP A 95 4.99 6.52 -9.11
C ASP A 95 5.66 7.65 -8.32
N ASN A 96 5.01 8.13 -7.25
CA ASN A 96 5.43 9.30 -6.48
C ASN A 96 5.60 8.95 -4.99
N PRO A 97 6.86 8.80 -4.51
CA PRO A 97 7.13 8.44 -3.12
C PRO A 97 6.64 9.49 -2.13
N GLU A 98 6.68 10.78 -2.45
CA GLU A 98 6.21 11.85 -1.59
C GLU A 98 4.69 11.78 -1.38
N LYS A 99 3.91 11.55 -2.45
CA LYS A 99 2.45 11.36 -2.36
C LYS A 99 2.11 10.11 -1.55
N LEU A 100 2.83 9.00 -1.79
CA LEU A 100 2.63 7.77 -1.03
C LEU A 100 2.94 7.99 0.47
N LYS A 101 3.98 8.76 0.79
CA LYS A 101 4.32 9.13 2.16
C LYS A 101 3.26 10.02 2.81
N GLN A 102 2.81 11.07 2.12
CA GLN A 102 1.72 11.92 2.59
C GLN A 102 0.45 11.12 2.89
N TYR A 103 0.12 10.17 2.02
CA TYR A 103 -1.01 9.27 2.23
C TYR A 103 -0.81 8.43 3.50
N GLN A 104 0.36 7.82 3.68
CA GLN A 104 0.71 7.06 4.89
C GLN A 104 0.60 7.90 6.17
N ASP A 105 1.15 9.12 6.15
CA ASP A 105 1.15 10.02 7.30
C ASP A 105 -0.29 10.41 7.70
N ALA A 106 -1.16 10.71 6.72
CA ALA A 106 -2.56 11.00 7.00
C ALA A 106 -3.32 9.80 7.56
N GLN A 107 -3.06 8.59 7.04
CA GLN A 107 -3.64 7.36 7.59
C GLN A 107 -3.14 7.07 9.01
N GLY A 108 -1.87 7.38 9.31
CA GLY A 108 -1.28 7.25 10.65
C GLY A 108 -1.87 8.24 11.65
N GLN A 109 -2.07 9.50 11.25
CA GLN A 109 -2.75 10.51 12.07
C GLN A 109 -4.17 10.06 12.46
N LEU A 110 -4.90 9.47 11.50
CA LEU A 110 -6.23 8.91 11.77
C LEU A 110 -6.17 7.74 12.75
N THR A 111 -5.24 6.79 12.58
CA THR A 111 -5.03 5.70 13.54
C THR A 111 -4.78 6.26 14.95
N GLY A 112 -3.88 7.24 15.09
CA GLY A 112 -3.57 7.86 16.37
C GLY A 112 -4.76 8.59 17.01
N ALA A 113 -5.59 9.27 16.21
CA ALA A 113 -6.81 9.91 16.70
C ALA A 113 -7.83 8.88 17.20
N LEU A 114 -8.01 7.77 16.48
CA LEU A 114 -8.88 6.67 16.90
C LEU A 114 -8.36 6.01 18.19
N SER A 115 -7.06 5.80 18.35
CA SER A 115 -6.48 5.27 19.58
C SER A 115 -6.79 6.16 20.79
N ARG A 116 -6.66 7.50 20.65
CA ARG A 116 -7.04 8.45 21.71
C ARG A 116 -8.52 8.38 22.05
N LEU A 117 -9.39 8.27 21.03
CA LEU A 117 -10.83 8.12 21.24
C LEU A 117 -11.18 6.85 22.02
N MET A 118 -10.47 5.74 21.76
CA MET A 118 -10.66 4.49 22.50
C MET A 118 -10.25 4.65 23.97
N VAL A 119 -9.14 5.33 24.27
CA VAL A 119 -8.75 5.64 25.66
C VAL A 119 -9.80 6.50 26.35
N VAL A 120 -10.34 7.50 25.66
CA VAL A 120 -11.43 8.33 26.20
C VAL A 120 -12.66 7.48 26.53
N SER A 121 -13.01 6.52 25.68
CA SER A 121 -14.18 5.65 25.89
C SER A 121 -14.11 4.82 27.19
N GLU A 122 -12.91 4.48 27.67
CA GLU A 122 -12.70 3.75 28.92
C GLU A 122 -13.20 4.51 30.15
N ARG A 123 -13.25 5.85 30.07
CA ARG A 123 -13.74 6.71 31.16
C ARG A 123 -15.27 6.82 31.21
N TYR A 124 -15.98 6.27 30.23
CA TYR A 124 -17.43 6.35 30.11
C TYR A 124 -18.05 4.93 30.10
N PRO A 125 -18.38 4.36 31.28
CA PRO A 125 -18.88 2.97 31.39
C PRO A 125 -20.13 2.68 30.54
N ASP A 126 -21.04 3.64 30.43
CA ASP A 126 -22.27 3.49 29.64
C ASP A 126 -21.98 3.41 28.13
N LEU A 127 -20.97 4.15 27.65
CA LEU A 127 -20.49 4.05 26.27
C LEU A 127 -19.76 2.73 26.04
N LYS A 128 -18.89 2.33 26.98
CA LYS A 128 -18.11 1.10 26.91
C LYS A 128 -19.00 -0.15 26.80
N SER A 129 -20.16 -0.13 27.47
CA SER A 129 -21.15 -1.21 27.43
C SER A 129 -22.18 -1.08 26.32
N ASN A 130 -22.17 0.03 25.57
CA ASN A 130 -23.10 0.26 24.46
C ASN A 130 -22.84 -0.73 23.32
N GLN A 131 -23.87 -1.47 22.92
CA GLN A 131 -23.76 -2.52 21.90
C GLN A 131 -23.38 -1.96 20.51
N ASN A 132 -23.88 -0.78 20.14
CA ASN A 132 -23.52 -0.15 18.86
C ASN A 132 -22.04 0.28 18.85
N PHE A 133 -21.54 0.81 19.98
CA PHE A 133 -20.14 1.17 20.13
C PHE A 133 -19.22 -0.05 20.04
N LEU A 134 -19.54 -1.13 20.77
CA LEU A 134 -18.79 -2.39 20.71
C LEU A 134 -18.78 -2.99 19.29
N ALA A 135 -19.91 -2.94 18.59
CA ALA A 135 -20.00 -3.40 17.21
C ALA A 135 -19.11 -2.56 16.27
N LEU A 136 -19.13 -1.24 16.39
CA LEU A 136 -18.27 -0.34 15.60
C LEU A 136 -16.79 -0.55 15.92
N GLN A 137 -16.44 -0.74 17.19
CA GLN A 137 -15.07 -1.05 17.61
C GLN A 137 -14.58 -2.35 16.95
N SER A 138 -15.38 -3.42 17.00
CA SER A 138 -15.06 -4.69 16.34
C SER A 138 -14.93 -4.55 14.81
N GLN A 139 -15.79 -3.75 14.18
CA GLN A 139 -15.67 -3.46 12.74
C GLN A 139 -14.40 -2.69 12.39
N LEU A 140 -14.00 -1.72 13.21
CA LEU A 140 -12.77 -0.95 13.04
C LEU A 140 -11.53 -1.82 13.22
N GLU A 141 -11.48 -2.64 14.29
CA GLU A 141 -10.41 -3.61 14.51
C GLU A 141 -10.31 -4.60 13.33
N GLY A 142 -11.44 -5.16 12.90
CA GLY A 142 -11.49 -6.02 11.73
C GLY A 142 -11.08 -5.32 10.43
N THR A 143 -11.25 -4.01 10.33
CA THR A 143 -10.79 -3.22 9.19
C THR A 143 -9.28 -2.97 9.28
N GLU A 144 -8.74 -2.67 10.46
CA GLU A 144 -7.29 -2.49 10.68
C GLU A 144 -6.50 -3.77 10.39
N ASN A 145 -7.03 -4.93 10.79
CA ASN A 145 -6.44 -6.23 10.43
C ASN A 145 -6.40 -6.44 8.90
N ARG A 146 -7.46 -6.06 8.19
CA ARG A 146 -7.51 -6.14 6.72
C ARG A 146 -6.58 -5.12 6.05
N ILE A 147 -6.43 -3.92 6.62
CA ILE A 147 -5.45 -2.91 6.17
C ILE A 147 -4.05 -3.50 6.26
N SER A 148 -3.69 -4.12 7.40
CA SER A 148 -2.38 -4.75 7.60
C SER A 148 -2.09 -5.81 6.53
N VAL A 149 -3.05 -6.70 6.27
CA VAL A 149 -2.92 -7.73 5.22
C VAL A 149 -2.81 -7.11 3.83
N ALA A 150 -3.68 -6.16 3.48
CA ALA A 150 -3.65 -5.49 2.17
C ALA A 150 -2.34 -4.74 1.93
N ARG A 151 -1.79 -4.07 2.96
CA ARG A 151 -0.48 -3.43 2.89
C ARG A 151 0.63 -4.44 2.66
N ARG A 152 0.62 -5.58 3.37
CA ARG A 152 1.58 -6.66 3.16
C ARG A 152 1.53 -7.17 1.72
N ASP A 153 0.35 -7.45 1.21
CA ASP A 153 0.19 -7.98 -0.15
C ASP A 153 0.60 -6.96 -1.22
N PHE A 154 0.34 -5.67 -0.99
CA PHE A 154 0.89 -4.59 -1.80
C PHE A 154 2.42 -4.57 -1.75
N ILE A 155 3.03 -4.62 -0.56
CA ILE A 155 4.48 -4.62 -0.38
C ILE A 155 5.14 -5.75 -1.18
N LEU A 156 4.60 -6.96 -1.07
CA LEU A 156 5.09 -8.14 -1.78
C LEU A 156 4.93 -8.01 -3.30
N SER A 157 3.82 -7.43 -3.77
CA SER A 157 3.64 -7.19 -5.21
C SER A 157 4.62 -6.15 -5.77
N VAL A 158 4.89 -5.07 -5.01
CA VAL A 158 5.87 -4.05 -5.39
C VAL A 158 7.28 -4.65 -5.39
N GLU A 159 7.62 -5.45 -4.39
CA GLU A 159 8.89 -6.17 -4.33
C GLU A 159 9.08 -7.08 -5.56
N LYS A 160 8.06 -7.86 -5.90
CA LYS A 160 8.08 -8.75 -7.07
C LYS A 160 8.26 -7.99 -8.37
N TYR A 161 7.47 -6.94 -8.58
CA TYR A 161 7.56 -6.05 -9.74
C TYR A 161 8.94 -5.39 -9.86
N ASN A 162 9.40 -4.75 -8.77
CA ASN A 162 10.69 -4.06 -8.75
C ASN A 162 11.86 -5.04 -8.94
N THR A 163 11.75 -6.27 -8.45
CA THR A 163 12.76 -7.32 -8.65
C THR A 163 12.82 -7.74 -10.12
N GLU A 164 11.66 -7.96 -10.78
CA GLU A 164 11.60 -8.33 -12.19
C GLU A 164 12.30 -7.30 -13.09
N ILE A 165 12.01 -6.01 -12.91
CA ILE A 165 12.60 -4.95 -13.77
C ILE A 165 14.08 -4.67 -13.46
N ARG A 166 14.58 -5.11 -12.29
CA ARG A 166 15.98 -4.91 -11.87
C ARG A 166 16.89 -6.11 -12.15
N THR A 167 16.34 -7.30 -12.29
CA THR A 167 17.10 -8.55 -12.42
C THR A 167 17.07 -9.11 -13.83
N PHE A 168 17.99 -10.02 -14.15
CA PHE A 168 18.01 -10.69 -15.44
C PHE A 168 17.06 -11.91 -15.41
N PRO A 169 16.24 -12.16 -16.46
CA PRO A 169 16.21 -11.47 -17.75
C PRO A 169 15.28 -10.24 -17.82
N GLY A 170 14.42 -10.00 -16.82
CA GLY A 170 13.39 -8.96 -16.85
C GLY A 170 13.89 -7.54 -17.15
N ARG A 171 15.08 -7.17 -16.68
CA ARG A 171 15.75 -5.89 -17.00
C ARG A 171 15.94 -5.65 -18.50
N LEU A 172 16.12 -6.70 -19.30
CA LEU A 172 16.21 -6.56 -20.76
C LEU A 172 14.86 -6.21 -21.36
N TRP A 173 13.80 -6.93 -20.96
CA TRP A 173 12.43 -6.66 -21.42
C TRP A 173 11.95 -5.27 -20.98
N HIS A 174 12.29 -4.86 -19.76
CA HIS A 174 12.05 -3.51 -19.26
C HIS A 174 12.69 -2.47 -20.17
N GLY A 175 13.99 -2.57 -20.44
CA GLY A 175 14.69 -1.60 -21.29
C GLY A 175 14.25 -1.59 -22.76
N LEU A 176 13.83 -2.73 -23.30
CA LEU A 176 13.47 -2.86 -24.72
C LEU A 176 12.01 -2.52 -25.03
N MET A 177 11.07 -2.84 -24.13
CA MET A 177 9.63 -2.81 -24.43
C MET A 177 8.77 -2.08 -23.39
N TYR A 178 9.27 -1.89 -22.16
CA TYR A 178 8.49 -1.34 -21.04
C TYR A 178 9.25 -0.24 -20.28
N SER A 179 10.07 0.53 -20.98
CA SER A 179 10.99 1.51 -20.39
C SER A 179 10.27 2.68 -19.72
N ASP A 180 8.99 2.86 -20.04
CA ASP A 180 8.08 3.85 -19.47
C ASP A 180 7.60 3.49 -18.06
N LEU A 181 7.67 2.21 -17.66
CA LEU A 181 7.24 1.77 -16.34
C LEU A 181 8.32 2.03 -15.28
N PRO A 182 8.09 2.91 -14.29
CA PRO A 182 9.11 3.26 -13.30
C PRO A 182 9.21 2.20 -12.20
N LEU A 183 10.25 2.33 -11.37
CA LEU A 183 10.29 1.66 -10.06
C LEU A 183 9.17 2.21 -9.18
N ARG A 184 8.44 1.32 -8.52
CA ARG A 184 7.33 1.71 -7.64
C ARG A 184 7.82 1.88 -6.21
N PRO A 185 7.46 2.97 -5.51
CA PRO A 185 7.74 3.13 -4.10
C PRO A 185 6.89 2.14 -3.29
N ASN A 186 7.34 1.84 -2.08
CA ASN A 186 6.70 0.88 -1.20
C ASN A 186 6.29 1.52 0.13
N PHE A 187 5.41 0.86 0.87
CA PHE A 187 5.17 1.21 2.27
C PHE A 187 6.47 1.01 3.07
N GLU A 188 6.76 1.94 3.98
CA GLU A 188 7.84 1.74 4.95
C GLU A 188 7.41 0.62 5.92
N ALA A 189 8.26 -0.39 6.10
CA ALA A 189 7.99 -1.54 6.98
C ALA A 189 8.11 -1.19 8.46
N THR A 190 8.76 -0.07 8.78
CA THR A 190 8.96 0.43 10.14
C THR A 190 7.82 1.35 10.54
N ALA A 191 7.21 1.08 11.70
CA ALA A 191 6.38 2.07 12.38
C ALA A 191 7.20 3.34 12.61
N GLN A 192 6.56 4.52 12.62
CA GLN A 192 7.17 5.71 13.20
C GLN A 192 7.72 5.33 14.58
N ASP A 193 9.02 5.54 14.79
CA ASP A 193 9.77 5.20 16.01
C ASP A 193 10.11 3.72 16.26
N ALA A 194 9.99 2.81 15.28
CA ALA A 194 10.48 1.43 15.43
C ALA A 194 12.00 1.34 15.73
N ASP A 195 12.76 2.34 15.27
CA ASP A 195 14.20 2.47 15.56
C ASP A 195 14.49 3.09 16.93
N LYS A 196 13.47 3.59 17.65
CA LYS A 196 13.60 4.15 18.99
C LYS A 196 13.12 3.14 20.01
N ALA A 197 14.06 2.43 20.62
CA ALA A 197 13.75 1.56 21.76
C ALA A 197 12.99 2.35 22.85
N PRO A 198 11.91 1.79 23.44
CA PRO A 198 11.17 2.48 24.49
C PRO A 198 12.10 2.73 25.69
N GLN A 199 12.26 4.00 26.06
CA GLN A 199 12.99 4.37 27.26
C GLN A 199 12.11 4.05 28.48
N VAL A 200 12.28 2.86 29.05
CA VAL A 200 11.68 2.52 30.33
C VAL A 200 12.41 3.30 31.42
N LYS A 201 11.76 4.34 31.96
CA LYS A 201 12.19 4.95 33.22
C LYS A 201 11.56 4.15 34.35
N PHE A 202 12.41 3.49 35.15
CA PHE A 202 12.03 2.96 36.46
C PHE A 202 11.89 4.12 37.47
#